data_AF-A0A7S0MM84-F1
#
_entry.id   AF-A0A7S0MM84-F1
#
_cell.length_a   1.000
_cell.length_b   1.000
_cell.length_c   1.000
_cell.angle_alpha   90.00
_cell.angle_beta   90.00
_cell.angle_gamma   90.00
#
_symmetry.space_group_name_H-M   'P 1'
#
loop_
_entity.id
_entity.type
_entity.pdbx_description
1 polymer ?
#
loop_
_entity_poly.entity_id
_entity_poly.type
_entity_poly.pdbx_seq_one_letter_code
_entity_poly.pdbx_strand_id
1 'polypeptide(L)'
;IFKGPTVVVVRDAGGHVFGGFAGASWHRANRFFGEPSALLFSLHPQCRVHRSSGVNTNFMFLASSLTTCTNGFGMGGQLDYWGLFLDARLEGGACRAPCSTFGTRMPCLSSEPVFQ
;
A
#
# COMPACT_ATOMS: atom_id res chain seq x y z
N ILE A 1 11.95 19.74 -0.08
CA ILE A 1 11.03 18.63 0.26
C ILE A 1 10.08 18.49 -0.92
N PHE A 2 10.16 17.38 -1.65
CA PHE A 2 9.31 17.15 -2.82
C PHE A 2 7.85 16.95 -2.39
N LYS A 3 6.93 17.51 -3.17
CA LYS A 3 5.47 17.38 -2.99
C LYS A 3 4.85 16.95 -4.30
N GLY A 4 3.74 16.26 -4.21
CA GLY A 4 2.96 15.79 -5.35
C GLY A 4 2.68 14.30 -5.31
N PRO A 5 1.99 13.79 -6.34
CA PRO A 5 1.71 12.37 -6.48
C PRO A 5 3.00 11.56 -6.64
N THR A 6 3.00 10.32 -6.16
CA THR A 6 4.15 9.41 -6.27
C THR A 6 3.72 8.02 -6.74
N VAL A 7 4.55 7.38 -7.55
CA VAL A 7 4.44 5.95 -7.84
C VAL A 7 5.44 5.20 -6.97
N VAL A 8 4.96 4.23 -6.21
CA VAL A 8 5.79 3.28 -5.48
C VAL A 8 5.86 2.00 -6.29
N VAL A 9 7.07 1.49 -6.52
CA VAL A 9 7.31 0.19 -7.15
C VAL A 9 8.15 -0.66 -6.20
N VAL A 10 7.70 -1.88 -5.96
CA VAL A 10 8.31 -2.86 -5.08
C VAL A 10 8.62 -4.11 -5.90
N ARG A 11 9.79 -4.71 -5.65
CA ARG A 11 10.12 -6.06 -6.08
C ARG A 11 10.50 -6.86 -4.84
N ASP A 12 9.74 -7.90 -4.54
CA ASP A 12 10.05 -8.79 -3.41
C ASP A 12 11.10 -9.86 -3.79
N ALA A 13 11.60 -10.56 -2.77
CA ALA A 13 12.53 -11.67 -2.90
C ALA A 13 11.93 -12.86 -3.69
N GLY A 14 10.60 -12.98 -3.73
CA GLY A 14 9.88 -13.92 -4.59
C GLY A 14 9.78 -13.48 -6.05
N GLY A 15 10.36 -12.33 -6.41
CA GLY A 15 10.40 -11.80 -7.77
C GLY A 15 9.08 -11.20 -8.26
N HIS A 16 8.07 -11.06 -7.40
CA HIS A 16 6.86 -10.32 -7.75
C HIS A 16 7.18 -8.84 -7.84
N VAL A 17 6.58 -8.14 -8.80
CA VAL A 17 6.74 -6.70 -8.99
C VAL A 17 5.36 -6.07 -8.92
N PHE A 18 5.18 -5.14 -7.99
CA PHE A 18 3.89 -4.55 -7.68
C PHE A 18 4.09 -3.17 -7.05
N GLY A 19 3.00 -2.49 -6.71
CA GLY A 19 3.10 -1.18 -6.10
C GLY A 19 1.79 -0.44 -6.02
N GLY A 20 1.90 0.88 -5.90
CA GLY A 20 0.76 1.76 -5.80
C GLY A 20 1.04 3.16 -6.31
N PHE A 21 -0.01 3.82 -6.77
CA PHE A 21 0.02 5.25 -7.06
C PHE A 21 -0.66 5.99 -5.92
N ALA A 22 0.08 6.90 -5.30
CA ALA A 22 -0.39 7.79 -4.26
C ALA A 22 -0.72 9.14 -4.90
N GLY A 23 -2.01 9.47 -4.98
CA GLY A 23 -2.50 10.70 -5.63
C GLY A 23 -2.22 11.99 -4.86
N ALA A 24 -1.97 11.90 -3.55
CA ALA A 24 -1.68 13.04 -2.68
C ALA A 24 -0.23 13.04 -2.21
N SER A 25 0.24 14.19 -1.73
CA SER A 25 1.57 14.27 -1.08
C SER A 25 1.58 13.47 0.22
N TRP A 26 2.60 12.63 0.39
CA TRP A 26 2.85 11.96 1.66
C TRP A 26 3.09 12.99 2.77
N HIS A 27 2.43 12.77 3.89
CA HIS A 27 2.70 13.48 5.12
C HIS A 27 2.51 12.52 6.29
N ARG A 28 3.24 12.75 7.38
CA ARG A 28 3.11 11.93 8.58
C ARG A 28 1.72 12.16 9.17
N ALA A 29 0.95 11.09 9.23
CA ALA A 29 -0.38 11.06 9.80
C ALA A 29 -0.60 9.68 10.41
N ASN A 30 -0.87 9.61 11.71
CA ASN A 30 -1.27 8.35 12.36
C ASN A 30 -2.75 8.03 12.08
N ARG A 31 -3.18 8.23 10.84
CA ARG A 31 -4.53 7.98 10.31
C ARG A 31 -4.46 7.88 8.79
N PHE A 32 -5.47 7.27 8.21
CA PHE A 32 -5.58 7.25 6.75
C PHE A 32 -5.87 8.64 6.17
N PHE A 33 -5.34 8.89 4.98
CA PHE A 33 -5.53 10.10 4.18
C PHE A 33 -5.42 9.77 2.69
N GLY A 34 -5.45 10.79 1.83
CA GLY A 34 -5.25 10.65 0.38
C GLY A 34 -6.53 10.91 -0.40
N GLU A 35 -6.53 10.50 -1.67
CA GLU A 35 -7.60 10.79 -2.62
C GLU A 35 -8.05 9.50 -3.34
N PRO A 36 -9.28 9.46 -3.89
CA PRO A 36 -9.80 8.30 -4.63
C PRO A 36 -9.00 7.94 -5.90
N SER A 37 -8.12 8.84 -6.36
CA SER A 37 -7.18 8.61 -7.44
C SER A 37 -6.10 7.57 -7.07
N ALA A 38 -5.91 7.30 -5.78
CA ALA A 38 -5.00 6.26 -5.32
C ALA A 38 -5.41 4.88 -5.83
N LEU A 39 -4.41 4.07 -6.17
CA LEU A 39 -4.62 2.71 -6.68
C LEU A 39 -3.44 1.80 -6.31
N LEU A 40 -3.70 0.50 -6.34
CA LEU A 40 -2.64 -0.52 -6.32
C LEU A 40 -2.51 -1.17 -7.70
N PHE A 41 -1.34 -1.73 -7.98
CA PHE A 41 -1.10 -2.45 -9.22
C PHE A 41 -0.12 -3.61 -9.00
N SER A 42 -0.20 -4.61 -9.87
CA SER A 42 0.82 -5.63 -10.07
C SER A 42 1.39 -5.51 -11.48
N LEU A 43 2.67 -5.83 -11.65
CA LEU A 43 3.39 -5.84 -12.93
C LEU A 43 3.89 -7.25 -13.27
N HIS A 44 4.33 -8.01 -12.26
CA HIS A 44 4.79 -9.40 -12.40
C HIS A 44 4.29 -10.23 -11.22
N PRO A 45 3.78 -11.48 -11.43
CA PRO A 45 3.73 -12.23 -12.70
C PRO A 45 2.60 -11.80 -13.65
N GLN A 46 1.65 -10.98 -13.18
CA GLN A 46 0.54 -10.49 -14.00
C GLN A 46 0.40 -8.98 -13.86
N CYS A 47 0.21 -8.29 -14.98
CA CYS A 47 -0.06 -6.86 -14.99
C CYS A 47 -1.55 -6.59 -14.72
N ARG A 48 -1.87 -5.92 -13.61
CA ARG A 48 -3.24 -5.56 -13.21
C ARG A 48 -3.27 -4.24 -12.46
N VAL A 49 -4.40 -3.53 -12.53
CA VAL A 49 -4.64 -2.28 -11.80
C VAL A 49 -5.90 -2.42 -10.94
N HIS A 50 -5.79 -2.03 -9.69
CA HIS A 50 -6.81 -2.12 -8.64
C HIS A 50 -7.15 -0.72 -8.13
N ARG A 51 -8.24 -0.15 -8.67
CA ARG A 51 -8.71 1.20 -8.32
C ARG A 51 -9.50 1.19 -7.03
N SER A 52 -9.69 2.38 -6.44
CA SER A 52 -10.60 2.56 -5.32
C SER A 52 -11.96 1.90 -5.57
N SER A 53 -12.43 1.13 -4.60
CA SER A 53 -13.74 0.47 -4.60
C SER A 53 -14.90 1.43 -4.25
N GLY A 54 -14.59 2.62 -3.72
CA GLY A 54 -15.57 3.55 -3.16
C GLY A 54 -16.12 3.15 -1.78
N VAL A 55 -15.70 2.03 -1.19
CA VAL A 55 -16.24 1.53 0.09
C VAL A 55 -15.76 2.34 1.29
N ASN A 56 -14.53 2.85 1.25
CA ASN A 56 -13.93 3.65 2.32
C ASN A 56 -12.85 4.59 1.75
N THR A 57 -12.27 5.41 2.63
CA THR A 57 -11.25 6.40 2.32
C THR A 57 -9.86 6.03 2.86
N ASN A 58 -9.59 4.74 3.09
CA ASN A 58 -8.34 4.25 3.67
C ASN A 58 -7.19 4.21 2.64
N PHE A 59 -6.98 5.28 1.88
CA PHE A 59 -6.13 5.25 0.67
C PHE A 59 -4.64 5.19 0.96
N MET A 60 -4.16 6.04 1.87
CA MET A 60 -2.75 6.21 2.19
C MET A 60 -2.58 6.33 3.70
N PHE A 61 -1.49 5.78 4.24
CA PHE A 61 -1.12 5.85 5.65
C PHE A 61 0.39 6.03 5.75
N LEU A 62 0.88 6.91 6.61
CA LEU A 62 2.30 7.07 6.86
C LEU A 62 2.54 7.43 8.32
N ALA A 63 3.05 6.46 9.06
CA ALA A 63 3.47 6.63 10.44
C ALA A 63 4.98 6.44 10.55
N SER A 64 5.62 7.28 11.36
CA SER A 64 7.04 7.22 11.65
C SER A 64 7.25 7.71 13.08
N SER A 65 8.21 7.13 13.78
CA SER A 65 8.57 7.48 15.17
C SER A 65 7.48 7.20 16.22
N LEU A 66 6.59 6.24 15.96
CA LEU A 66 5.67 5.73 16.99
C LEU A 66 6.37 4.65 17.81
N THR A 67 6.25 4.71 19.14
CA THR A 67 6.83 3.73 20.07
C THR A 67 6.02 2.44 20.15
N THR A 68 4.75 2.45 19.75
CA THR A 68 3.79 1.36 19.96
C THR A 68 3.04 0.92 18.70
N CYS A 69 3.19 1.62 17.57
CA CYS A 69 2.45 1.34 16.34
C CYS A 69 3.39 1.00 15.19
N THR A 70 2.83 0.37 14.16
CA THR A 70 3.51 0.00 12.92
C THR A 70 4.07 1.25 12.23
N ASN A 71 5.40 1.36 12.18
CA ASN A 71 6.10 2.43 11.48
C ASN A 71 6.34 2.01 10.03
N GLY A 72 5.99 2.88 9.09
CA GLY A 72 6.04 2.60 7.67
C GLY A 72 4.95 3.34 6.92
N PHE A 73 4.79 2.99 5.65
CA PHE A 73 3.68 3.50 4.86
C PHE A 73 2.79 2.36 4.37
N GLY A 74 1.50 2.64 4.34
CA GLY A 74 0.47 1.71 3.92
C GLY A 74 -0.45 2.33 2.88
N MET A 75 -1.08 1.47 2.09
CA MET A 75 -2.10 1.84 1.12
C MET A 75 -3.22 0.80 1.17
N GLY A 76 -4.44 1.25 1.45
CA GLY A 76 -5.64 0.40 1.44
C GLY A 76 -5.75 -0.57 2.62
N GLY A 77 -6.99 -0.98 2.89
CA GLY A 77 -7.31 -1.92 3.95
C GLY A 77 -7.56 -1.21 5.29
N GLN A 78 -6.99 -1.73 6.36
CA GLN A 78 -7.08 -1.20 7.72
C GLN A 78 -5.77 -1.47 8.45
N LEU A 79 -5.62 -0.90 9.66
CA LEU A 79 -4.45 -1.18 10.49
C LEU A 79 -4.30 -2.70 10.66
N ASP A 80 -3.07 -3.18 10.48
CA ASP A 80 -2.65 -4.59 10.55
C ASP A 80 -3.26 -5.53 9.49
N TYR A 81 -4.08 -5.00 8.58
CA TYR A 81 -4.60 -5.73 7.42
C TYR A 81 -4.56 -4.83 6.17
N TRP A 82 -3.37 -4.75 5.60
CA TRP A 82 -3.02 -3.78 4.58
C TRP A 82 -3.20 -4.30 3.15
N GLY A 83 -3.73 -3.48 2.25
CA GLY A 83 -3.67 -3.76 0.82
C GLY A 83 -2.22 -3.80 0.32
N LEU A 84 -1.42 -2.85 0.79
CA LEU A 84 0.04 -2.84 0.67
C LEU A 84 0.61 -2.08 1.87
N PHE A 85 1.63 -2.62 2.52
CA PHE A 85 2.38 -1.96 3.57
C PHE A 85 3.86 -2.25 3.42
N LEU A 86 4.71 -1.24 3.60
CA LEU A 86 6.16 -1.38 3.74
C LEU A 86 6.58 -0.82 5.10
N ASP A 87 7.45 -1.56 5.78
CA ASP A 87 8.00 -1.10 7.05
C ASP A 87 8.93 0.11 6.87
N ALA A 88 9.20 0.83 7.96
CA ALA A 88 10.02 2.04 7.93
C ALA A 88 11.50 1.81 7.54
N ARG A 89 11.98 0.56 7.57
CA ARG A 89 13.34 0.19 7.13
C ARG A 89 13.38 -0.22 5.66
N LEU A 90 12.21 -0.40 5.04
CA LEU A 90 12.05 -0.94 3.69
C LEU A 90 12.71 -2.32 3.53
N GLU A 91 12.74 -3.10 4.61
CA GLU A 91 13.30 -4.46 4.64
C GLU A 91 12.23 -5.54 4.46
N GLY A 92 10.96 -5.13 4.53
CA GLY A 92 9.82 -6.00 4.29
C GLY A 92 8.50 -5.26 4.34
N GLY A 93 7.44 -6.05 4.19
CA GLY A 93 6.10 -5.52 4.07
C GLY A 93 5.02 -6.58 4.23
N ALA A 94 3.78 -6.11 4.11
CA ALA A 94 2.61 -6.97 4.14
C ALA A 94 1.68 -6.60 2.98
N CYS A 95 1.07 -7.62 2.39
CA CYS A 95 0.02 -7.46 1.40
C CYS A 95 -1.07 -8.47 1.72
N ARG A 96 -2.30 -7.99 1.89
CA ARG A 96 -3.45 -8.82 2.22
C ARG A 96 -4.56 -8.63 1.19
N ALA A 97 -5.20 -9.74 0.90
CA ALA A 97 -6.37 -9.81 0.04
C ALA A 97 -7.47 -10.63 0.72
N PRO A 98 -8.75 -10.27 0.53
CA PRO A 98 -9.23 -9.13 -0.27
C PRO A 98 -9.01 -7.78 0.42
N CYS A 99 -8.77 -6.71 -0.35
CA CYS A 99 -8.67 -5.35 0.17
C CYS A 99 -9.97 -4.59 -0.05
N SER A 100 -10.62 -4.12 1.03
CA SER A 100 -11.87 -3.37 0.94
C SER A 100 -11.71 -2.06 0.18
N THR A 101 -10.56 -1.38 0.27
CA THR A 101 -10.30 -0.08 -0.36
C THR A 101 -10.06 -0.16 -1.86
N PHE A 102 -9.37 -1.21 -2.35
CA PHE A 102 -8.97 -1.34 -3.76
C PHE A 102 -9.66 -2.49 -4.51
N GLY A 103 -10.67 -3.08 -3.88
CA GLY A 103 -11.59 -4.02 -4.50
C GLY A 103 -11.42 -5.44 -4.00
N THR A 104 -12.55 -6.13 -3.86
CA THR A 104 -12.65 -7.50 -3.33
C THR A 104 -12.05 -8.56 -4.25
N ARG A 105 -11.79 -8.23 -5.52
CA ARG A 105 -11.15 -9.12 -6.51
C ARG A 105 -9.64 -8.92 -6.60
N MET A 106 -9.05 -8.03 -5.81
CA MET A 106 -7.61 -7.85 -5.75
C MET A 106 -6.97 -9.08 -5.07
N PRO A 107 -6.06 -9.82 -5.73
CA PRO A 107 -5.27 -10.86 -5.07
C PRO A 107 -4.17 -10.24 -4.20
N CYS A 108 -3.47 -11.06 -3.42
CA CYS A 108 -2.21 -10.64 -2.83
C CYS A 108 -1.23 -10.28 -3.97
N LEU A 109 -0.64 -9.08 -3.89
CA LEU A 109 0.22 -8.53 -4.95
C LEU A 109 1.67 -9.04 -4.83
N SER A 110 2.11 -9.30 -3.61
CA SER A 110 3.39 -9.93 -3.28
C SER A 110 3.32 -11.45 -3.38
N SER A 111 4.49 -12.08 -3.44
CA SER A 111 4.66 -13.52 -3.49
C SER A 111 4.06 -14.22 -2.25
N GLU A 112 4.15 -13.57 -1.10
CA GLU A 112 3.64 -14.04 0.19
C GLU A 112 2.93 -12.90 0.94
N PRO A 113 1.98 -13.19 1.85
CA PRO A 113 1.26 -12.14 2.58
C PRO A 113 2.14 -11.25 3.47
N VAL A 114 3.31 -11.78 3.86
CA VAL A 114 4.42 -11.04 4.46
C VAL A 114 5.62 -11.31 3.57
N PHE A 115 6.27 -10.26 3.09
CA PHE A 115 7.35 -10.35 2.10
C PHE A 115 8.57 -9.54 2.52
N GLN A 116 9.71 -9.87 1.92
CA GLN A 116 10.96 -9.12 1.99
C GLN A 116 11.29 -8.58 0.61
#